data_AF-A0AAV1WVA5-F1
#
_entry.id   AF-A0AAV1WVA5-F1
#
_cell.length_a   1.000
_cell.length_b   1.000
_cell.length_c   1.000
_cell.angle_alpha   90.00
_cell.angle_beta   90.00
_cell.angle_gamma   90.00
#
_symmetry.space_group_name_H-M   'P 1'
#
loop_
_entity.id
_entity.type
_entity.pdbx_description
1 polymer ?
#
loop_
_entity_poly.entity_id
_entity_poly.type
_entity_poly.pdbx_seq_one_letter_code
_entity_poly.pdbx_strand_id
1 'polypeptide(L)'
;MCGNFDGDCLHGYIPQSVDATVELKELVALDKQLINGQSGRNMLSLSQDSLTASYLLMEDGVLLSTYQIQQLQMLSPHNLTLPAIETSYWS
;
A
#
# COMPACT_ATOMS: atom_id res chain seq x y z
N MET A 1 16.14 -13.74 -8.20
CA MET A 1 16.50 -12.91 -7.04
C MET A 1 15.39 -11.90 -6.87
N CYS A 2 14.83 -11.81 -5.67
CA CYS A 2 13.80 -10.83 -5.34
C CYS A 2 14.54 -9.54 -4.96
N GLY A 3 14.22 -8.43 -5.61
CA GLY A 3 14.94 -7.15 -5.44
C GLY A 3 15.06 -6.77 -3.95
N ASN A 4 16.28 -6.72 -3.40
CA ASN A 4 16.50 -6.50 -1.96
C ASN A 4 17.27 -5.19 -1.63
N PHE A 5 17.43 -4.29 -2.62
CA PHE A 5 18.13 -3.01 -2.51
C PHE A 5 19.61 -3.10 -2.08
N ASP A 6 20.29 -4.25 -2.25
CA ASP A 6 21.73 -4.40 -1.98
C ASP A 6 22.64 -4.05 -3.18
N GLY A 7 22.04 -3.68 -4.32
CA GLY A 7 22.74 -3.45 -5.58
C GLY A 7 22.13 -4.16 -6.79
N ASP A 8 20.96 -4.78 -6.66
CA ASP A 8 20.22 -5.40 -7.77
C ASP A 8 19.97 -4.46 -8.96
N CYS A 9 20.23 -4.94 -10.17
CA CYS A 9 19.97 -4.22 -11.42
C CYS A 9 18.58 -4.53 -11.98
N LEU A 10 17.78 -3.48 -12.23
CA LEU A 10 16.49 -3.56 -12.90
C LEU A 10 16.58 -2.97 -14.30
N HIS A 11 16.04 -3.66 -15.30
CA HIS A 11 16.01 -3.17 -16.68
C HIS A 11 14.62 -2.62 -17.01
N GLY A 12 14.56 -1.35 -17.38
CA GLY A 12 13.36 -0.70 -17.89
C GLY A 12 13.33 -0.70 -19.41
N TYR A 13 12.22 -1.13 -20.01
CA TYR A 13 12.01 -1.09 -21.45
C TYR A 13 10.86 -0.13 -21.79
N ILE A 14 11.02 0.64 -22.86
CA ILE A 14 10.01 1.61 -23.33
C ILE A 14 9.38 1.07 -24.62
N PRO A 15 8.05 0.83 -24.67
CA PRO A 15 7.37 0.40 -25.90
C PRO A 15 7.46 1.49 -26.97
N GLN A 16 7.72 1.09 -28.22
CA GLN A 16 7.94 2.01 -29.35
C GLN A 16 6.69 2.22 -30.23
N SER A 17 5.56 1.57 -29.92
CA SER A 17 4.30 1.70 -30.65
C SER A 17 3.10 1.82 -29.71
N VAL A 18 2.01 2.36 -30.24
CA VAL A 18 0.73 2.44 -29.50
C VAL A 18 0.22 1.05 -29.18
N ASP A 19 0.27 0.12 -30.15
CA ASP A 19 -0.18 -1.26 -29.95
C ASP A 19 0.59 -1.97 -28.83
N ALA A 20 1.93 -1.85 -28.83
CA ALA A 20 2.76 -2.45 -27.78
C ALA A 20 2.50 -1.79 -26.40
N THR A 21 2.19 -0.49 -26.39
CA THR A 21 1.82 0.20 -25.14
C THR A 21 0.49 -0.30 -24.59
N VAL A 22 -0.50 -0.52 -25.46
CA VAL A 22 -1.81 -1.08 -25.07
C VAL A 22 -1.64 -2.51 -24.58
N GLU A 23 -0.88 -3.34 -25.28
CA GLU A 23 -0.60 -4.73 -24.88
C GLU A 23 0.03 -4.79 -23.49
N LEU A 24 1.09 -4.01 -23.23
CA LEU A 24 1.74 -3.99 -21.93
C LEU A 24 0.80 -3.51 -20.81
N LYS A 25 -0.06 -2.53 -21.10
CA LYS A 25 -1.04 -2.02 -20.12
C LYS A 25 -2.15 -3.01 -19.82
N GLU A 26 -2.68 -3.69 -20.82
CA GLU A 26 -3.84 -4.57 -20.61
C GLU A 26 -3.44 -5.97 -20.13
N LEU A 27 -2.26 -6.47 -20.50
CA LEU A 27 -1.85 -7.85 -20.19
C LEU A 27 -0.78 -7.94 -19.10
N VAL A 28 0.13 -6.95 -19.03
CA VAL A 28 1.35 -7.03 -18.20
C VAL A 28 1.36 -5.98 -17.09
N ALA A 29 0.33 -5.14 -16.98
CA ALA A 29 0.26 -4.17 -15.89
C ALA A 29 0.25 -4.87 -14.52
N LEU A 30 0.90 -4.23 -13.55
CA LEU A 30 1.14 -4.80 -12.22
C LEU A 30 -0.18 -5.20 -11.53
N ASP A 31 -1.23 -4.39 -11.68
CA ASP A 31 -2.56 -4.65 -11.12
C ASP A 31 -3.20 -5.93 -11.71
N LYS A 32 -2.85 -6.31 -12.94
CA LYS A 32 -3.30 -7.56 -13.58
C LYS A 32 -2.51 -8.78 -13.12
N GLN A 33 -1.32 -8.57 -12.57
CA GLN A 33 -0.43 -9.65 -12.14
C GLN A 33 -0.39 -9.83 -10.62
N LEU A 34 -1.26 -9.19 -9.84
CA LEU A 34 -1.24 -9.32 -8.39
C LEU A 34 -1.53 -10.73 -7.90
N ILE A 35 -2.32 -11.51 -8.64
CA ILE A 35 -2.70 -12.87 -8.23
C ILE A 35 -1.89 -13.88 -9.04
N ASN A 36 -1.19 -14.78 -8.36
CA ASN A 36 -0.48 -15.88 -8.99
C ASN A 36 -1.49 -16.89 -9.55
N GLY A 37 -1.53 -17.08 -10.87
CA GLY A 37 -2.50 -17.97 -11.53
C GLY A 37 -2.38 -19.46 -11.19
N GLN A 38 -1.23 -19.92 -10.66
CA GLN A 38 -1.02 -21.33 -10.30
C GLN A 38 -1.45 -21.64 -8.87
N SER A 39 -1.21 -20.70 -7.94
CA SER A 39 -1.49 -20.89 -6.51
C SER A 39 -2.73 -20.12 -6.01
N GLY A 40 -3.26 -19.19 -6.81
CA GLY A 40 -4.35 -18.29 -6.45
C GLY A 40 -3.99 -17.29 -5.35
N ARG A 41 -2.72 -17.17 -4.96
CA ARG A 41 -2.28 -16.30 -3.88
C ARG A 41 -1.90 -14.91 -4.41
N ASN A 42 -2.11 -13.89 -3.57
CA ASN A 42 -1.60 -12.54 -3.84
C ASN A 42 -0.07 -12.55 -3.79
N MET A 43 0.57 -11.96 -4.79
CA MET A 43 2.02 -11.81 -4.90
C MET A 43 2.54 -10.54 -4.21
N LEU A 44 1.66 -9.59 -3.87
CA LEU A 44 1.99 -8.42 -3.08
C LEU A 44 1.46 -8.56 -1.64
N SER A 45 2.31 -8.24 -0.67
CA SER A 45 1.97 -8.15 0.74
C SER A 45 2.71 -7.00 1.39
N LEU A 46 2.20 -6.52 2.53
CA LEU A 46 2.99 -5.67 3.41
C LEU A 46 4.22 -6.45 3.89
N SER A 47 5.37 -5.79 3.97
CA SER A 47 6.63 -6.38 4.42
C SER A 47 7.38 -5.44 5.37
N GLN A 48 8.37 -5.99 6.06
CA GLN A 48 9.32 -5.27 6.93
C GLN A 48 8.62 -4.28 7.90
N ASP A 49 8.92 -2.99 7.78
CA ASP A 49 8.45 -1.95 8.68
C ASP A 49 6.95 -1.69 8.53
N SER A 50 6.41 -1.77 7.31
CA SER A 50 4.97 -1.54 7.10
C SER A 50 4.12 -2.62 7.76
N LEU A 51 4.57 -3.88 7.68
CA LEU A 51 3.90 -4.98 8.35
C LEU A 51 4.00 -4.86 9.87
N THR A 52 5.19 -4.53 10.39
CA THR A 52 5.44 -4.39 11.82
C THR A 52 4.68 -3.20 12.41
N ALA A 53 4.69 -2.06 11.73
CA ALA A 53 3.94 -0.87 12.12
C ALA A 53 2.43 -1.13 12.09
N SER A 54 1.91 -1.81 11.06
CA SER A 54 0.49 -2.18 11.02
C SER A 54 0.10 -3.08 12.19
N TYR A 55 0.98 -4.02 12.56
CA TYR A 55 0.74 -4.90 13.71
C TYR A 55 0.68 -4.10 15.02
N LEU A 56 1.65 -3.22 15.26
CA LEU A 56 1.69 -2.37 16.46
C LEU A 56 0.53 -1.38 16.50
N LEU A 57 0.14 -0.80 15.35
CA LEU A 57 -0.99 0.13 15.28
C LEU A 57 -2.35 -0.53 15.54
N MET A 58 -2.46 -1.83 15.30
CA MET A 58 -3.69 -2.61 15.52
C MET A 58 -3.76 -3.23 16.92
N GLU A 59 -2.74 -3.06 17.75
CA GLU A 59 -2.71 -3.61 19.11
C GLU A 59 -3.74 -2.91 20.02
N ASP A 60 -4.35 -3.68 20.92
CA ASP A 60 -5.37 -3.18 21.84
C ASP A 60 -4.80 -2.07 22.74
N GLY A 61 -5.52 -0.95 22.81
CA GLY A 61 -5.15 0.19 23.65
C GLY A 61 -4.24 1.22 22.98
N VAL A 62 -3.86 1.02 21.71
CA VAL A 62 -3.16 2.06 20.93
C VAL A 62 -4.15 3.16 20.54
N LEU A 63 -3.89 4.36 21.03
CA LEU A 63 -4.69 5.56 20.74
C LEU A 63 -3.83 6.60 20.03
N LEU A 64 -4.37 7.19 18.97
CA LEU A 64 -3.75 8.28 18.25
C LEU A 64 -4.44 9.60 18.61
N SER A 65 -3.63 10.63 18.83
CA SER A 65 -4.14 11.99 19.04
C SER A 65 -4.79 12.55 17.77
N THR A 66 -5.65 13.55 17.94
CA THR A 66 -6.29 14.26 16.81
C THR A 66 -5.28 14.77 15.79
N TYR A 67 -4.15 15.32 16.24
CA TYR A 67 -3.09 15.80 15.35
C TYR A 67 -2.46 14.66 14.53
N GLN A 68 -2.14 13.53 15.16
CA GLN A 68 -1.57 12.37 14.46
C GLN A 68 -2.53 11.81 13.42
N ILE A 69 -3.82 11.73 13.76
CA ILE A 69 -4.88 11.32 12.83
C ILE A 69 -5.00 12.29 11.66
N GLN A 70 -4.97 13.60 11.90
CA GLN A 70 -4.99 14.60 10.82
C GLN A 70 -3.77 14.49 9.90
N GLN A 71 -2.57 14.23 10.45
CA GLN A 71 -1.38 14.02 9.64
C GLN A 71 -1.48 12.76 8.77
N LEU A 72 -1.99 11.65 9.34
CA LEU A 72 -2.25 10.43 8.58
C LEU A 72 -3.31 10.64 7.49
N GLN A 73 -4.34 11.46 7.76
CA GLN A 73 -5.36 11.81 6.78
C GLN A 73 -4.77 12.47 5.54
N MET A 74 -3.70 13.27 5.67
CA MET A 74 -3.06 13.89 4.51
C MET A 74 -2.46 12.87 3.53
N LEU A 75 -2.18 11.64 3.99
CA LEU A 75 -1.65 10.55 3.16
C LEU A 75 -2.76 9.73 2.50
N SER A 76 -4.03 9.94 2.88
CA SER A 76 -5.17 9.19 2.36
C SER A 76 -5.99 10.04 1.39
N PRO A 77 -6.39 9.50 0.22
CA PRO A 77 -7.32 10.18 -0.68
C PRO A 77 -8.77 10.20 -0.15
N HIS A 78 -9.05 9.56 0.98
CA HIS A 78 -10.40 9.42 1.55
C HIS A 78 -10.53 10.12 2.90
N ASN A 79 -11.72 10.68 3.16
CA ASN A 79 -12.04 11.28 4.46
C ASN A 79 -12.13 10.22 5.55
N LEU A 80 -11.63 10.56 6.74
CA LEU A 80 -11.66 9.65 7.88
C LEU A 80 -13.05 9.55 8.51
N THR A 81 -13.31 8.38 9.09
CA THR A 81 -14.49 8.11 9.91
C THR A 81 -14.42 8.82 11.26
N LEU A 82 -15.59 9.01 11.89
CA LEU A 82 -15.69 9.62 13.21
C LEU A 82 -14.83 8.87 14.26
N PRO A 83 -14.24 9.57 15.23
CA PRO A 83 -13.40 8.96 16.24
C PRO A 83 -14.19 7.93 17.06
N ALA A 84 -13.57 6.79 17.35
CA ALA A 84 -14.18 5.72 18.17
C ALA A 84 -14.40 6.15 19.64
N ILE A 85 -13.64 7.14 20.10
CA ILE A 85 -13.79 7.76 21.41
C ILE A 85 -14.01 9.25 21.18
N GLU A 86 -15.23 9.71 21.40
CA GLU A 86 -15.54 11.12 21.52
C GLU A 86 -15.45 11.48 23.00
N THR A 87 -14.30 12.00 23.46
CA THR A 87 -14.26 12.65 24.77
C THR A 87 -15.00 13.99 24.64
N SER A 88 -16.33 13.95 24.69
CA SER A 88 -17.16 15.10 25.06
C SER A 88 -16.76 15.54 26.48
N TYR A 89 -16.95 16.83 26.80
CA TYR A 89 -16.52 17.55 28.02
C TYR A 89 -15.08 18.09 27.87
N TRP A 90 -14.90 19.34 27.45
CA TRP A 90 -15.35 20.54 28.16
C TRP A 90 -16.10 21.55 27.29
N SER A 91 -17.08 22.19 27.93
CA SER A 91 -17.91 23.34 27.52
C SER A 91 -17.12 24.55 27.04
#